data_AF-A0AAE1QUQ7-F1
#
_entry.id   AF-A0AAE1QUQ7-F1
#
_cell.length_a   1.000
_cell.length_b   1.000
_cell.length_c   1.000
_cell.angle_alpha   90.00
_cell.angle_beta   90.00
_cell.angle_gamma   90.00
#
_symmetry.space_group_name_H-M   'P 1'
#
loop_
_entity.id
_entity.type
_entity.pdbx_description
1 polymer ?
#
loop_
_entity_poly.entity_id
_entity_poly.type
_entity_poly.pdbx_seq_one_letter_code
_entity_poly.pdbx_strand_id
1 'polypeptide(L)'
;MGDLIPILLRYVGSRQKPGGYVVLVAHNARGFDVPFLIKEFSRCSFDIPSNWLFVDTLHLAREVMKSTGSKVSPKVSLQALGQHYGIPLVGTAHRAMVDVHMLSAVFQRLTFDLKLTIPTLIEGHSFWPSEVGSSKKKKNPG
;
A
#
# COMPACT_ATOMS: atom_id res chain seq x y z
N MET A 1 -4.28 8.39 21.79
CA MET A 1 -3.56 8.12 20.52
C MET A 1 -2.31 9.00 20.33
N GLY A 2 -1.91 9.83 21.32
CA GLY A 2 -0.74 10.72 21.21
C GLY A 2 0.61 10.01 21.12
N ASP A 3 0.71 8.78 21.65
CA ASP A 3 1.99 8.05 21.70
C ASP A 3 2.20 7.08 20.52
N LEU A 4 1.21 6.91 19.64
CA LEU A 4 1.28 5.90 18.59
C LEU A 4 2.35 6.23 17.54
N ILE A 5 2.48 7.50 17.15
CA ILE A 5 3.48 7.92 16.16
C ILE A 5 4.92 7.69 16.68
N PRO A 6 5.29 8.10 17.91
CA PRO A 6 6.57 7.74 18.51
C PRO A 6 6.83 6.22 18.56
N ILE A 7 5.82 5.43 18.94
CA ILE A 7 5.94 3.96 19.01
C ILE A 7 6.15 3.38 17.61
N LEU A 8 5.42 3.85 16.60
CA LEU A 8 5.55 3.42 15.21
C LEU A 8 6.96 3.74 14.67
N LEU A 9 7.44 4.97 14.89
CA LEU A 9 8.78 5.39 14.49
C LEU A 9 9.86 4.51 15.12
N ARG A 10 9.76 4.24 16.44
CA ARG A 10 10.69 3.34 17.14
C ARG A 10 10.61 1.91 16.58
N TYR A 11 9.41 1.41 16.34
CA TYR A 11 9.18 0.06 15.82
C TYR A 11 9.83 -0.12 14.44
N VAL A 12 9.58 0.81 13.52
CA VAL A 12 10.15 0.80 12.16
C VAL A 12 11.66 1.01 12.21
N GLY A 13 12.13 1.99 13.01
CA GLY A 13 13.55 2.30 13.17
C GLY A 13 14.38 1.11 13.64
N SER A 14 13.83 0.25 14.50
CA SER A 14 14.51 -0.97 14.97
C SER A 14 14.64 -2.09 13.92
N ARG A 15 13.93 -1.97 12.77
CA ARG A 15 13.87 -3.00 11.71
C ARG A 15 14.37 -2.50 10.36
N GLN A 16 14.48 -1.20 10.16
CA GLN A 16 14.95 -0.64 8.91
C GLN A 16 16.42 -0.99 8.66
N LYS A 17 16.77 -1.25 7.40
CA LYS A 17 18.16 -1.47 7.00
C LYS A 17 18.87 -0.12 6.80
N PRO A 18 20.13 0.02 7.21
CA PRO A 18 20.91 1.25 6.96
C PRO A 18 20.93 1.60 5.46
N GLY A 19 20.63 2.86 5.13
CA GLY A 19 20.60 3.35 3.74
C GLY A 19 19.45 2.83 2.88
N GLY A 20 18.50 2.08 3.44
CA GLY A 20 17.37 1.51 2.70
C GLY A 20 16.09 2.33 2.78
N TYR A 21 15.18 2.07 1.84
CA TYR A 21 13.80 2.51 1.91
C TYR A 21 12.98 1.64 2.87
N VAL A 22 12.02 2.27 3.55
CA VAL A 22 10.92 1.57 4.22
C VAL A 22 9.72 1.63 3.29
N VAL A 23 9.13 0.48 2.96
CA VAL A 23 7.94 0.43 2.12
C VAL A 23 6.74 0.00 2.96
N LEU A 24 5.75 0.87 3.06
CA LEU A 24 4.48 0.59 3.72
C LEU A 24 3.42 0.24 2.66
N VAL A 25 2.81 -0.92 2.80
CA VAL A 25 1.87 -1.47 1.82
C VAL A 25 0.46 -1.39 2.41
N ALA A 26 -0.49 -0.83 1.65
CA ALA A 26 -1.90 -0.79 2.02
C ALA A 26 -2.81 -1.04 0.81
N HIS A 27 -4.07 -1.37 1.08
CA HIS A 27 -5.09 -1.54 0.04
C HIS A 27 -5.95 -0.29 -0.03
N ASN A 28 -5.90 0.44 -1.15
CA ASN A 28 -6.42 1.80 -1.27
C ASN A 28 -5.60 2.83 -0.46
N ALA A 29 -4.28 2.63 -0.40
CA ALA A 29 -3.36 3.44 0.40
C ALA A 29 -3.50 4.94 0.12
N ARG A 30 -3.59 5.32 -1.17
CA ARG A 30 -3.74 6.73 -1.59
C ARG A 30 -5.07 7.34 -1.16
N GLY A 31 -6.13 6.53 -1.08
CA GLY A 31 -7.48 6.99 -0.77
C GLY A 31 -7.75 7.09 0.73
N PHE A 32 -7.04 6.32 1.56
CA PHE A 32 -7.36 6.23 2.99
C PHE A 32 -6.14 6.22 3.91
N ASP A 33 -5.33 5.16 3.90
CA ASP A 33 -4.29 4.94 4.91
C ASP A 33 -3.23 6.05 4.93
N VAL A 34 -2.77 6.51 3.77
CA VAL A 34 -1.73 7.56 3.69
C VAL A 34 -2.29 8.93 4.10
N PRO A 35 -3.46 9.40 3.60
CA PRO A 35 -4.10 10.59 4.14
C PRO A 35 -4.31 10.55 5.67
N PHE A 36 -4.70 9.39 6.21
CA PHE A 36 -4.87 9.19 7.64
C PHE A 36 -3.53 9.32 8.38
N LEU A 37 -2.48 8.63 7.93
CA LEU A 37 -1.15 8.72 8.52
C LEU A 37 -0.60 10.15 8.47
N ILE A 38 -0.70 10.86 7.34
CA ILE A 38 -0.26 12.27 7.23
C ILE A 38 -0.91 13.14 8.31
N LYS A 39 -2.22 12.98 8.51
CA LYS A 39 -2.96 13.71 9.56
C LYS A 39 -2.46 13.33 10.95
N GLU A 40 -2.25 12.06 11.23
CA GLU A 40 -1.80 11.59 12.55
C GLU A 40 -0.37 12.01 12.89
N PHE A 41 0.54 11.99 11.91
CA PHE A 41 1.90 12.52 12.04
C PHE A 41 1.87 14.03 12.35
N SER A 42 1.11 14.80 11.57
CA SER A 42 0.92 16.24 11.80
C SER A 42 0.31 16.55 13.16
N ARG A 43 -0.72 15.80 13.57
CA ARG A 43 -1.38 15.92 14.89
C ARG A 43 -0.42 15.69 16.05
N CYS A 44 0.59 14.85 15.86
CA CYS A 44 1.61 14.54 16.87
C CYS A 44 2.89 15.39 16.72
N SER A 45 2.92 16.35 15.79
CA SER A 45 4.09 17.19 15.49
C SER A 45 5.34 16.40 15.05
N PHE A 46 5.14 15.33 14.29
CA PHE A 46 6.20 14.57 13.65
C PHE A 46 6.10 14.67 12.13
N ASP A 47 7.26 14.68 11.47
CA ASP A 47 7.34 14.49 10.02
C ASP A 47 7.36 12.98 9.68
N ILE A 48 6.78 12.63 8.54
CA ILE A 48 6.95 11.29 7.98
C ILE A 48 8.40 11.17 7.49
N PRO A 49 9.16 10.11 7.85
CA PRO A 49 10.55 9.98 7.43
C PRO A 49 10.71 9.99 5.91
N SER A 50 11.73 10.70 5.42
CA SER A 50 11.98 10.92 3.99
C SER A 50 12.42 9.67 3.21
N ASN A 51 12.65 8.55 3.89
CA ASN A 51 12.94 7.26 3.27
C ASN A 51 11.72 6.31 3.27
N TRP A 52 10.53 6.79 3.64
CA TRP A 52 9.30 6.00 3.61
C TRP A 52 8.56 6.16 2.29
N LEU A 53 8.34 5.03 1.63
CA LEU A 53 7.56 4.88 0.42
C LEU A 53 6.28 4.09 0.71
N PHE A 54 5.25 4.33 -0.08
CA PHE A 54 3.97 3.66 0.05
C PHE A 54 3.62 2.89 -1.21
N VAL A 55 2.99 1.73 -1.08
CA VAL A 55 2.46 0.95 -2.21
C VAL A 55 0.95 0.81 -2.05
N ASP A 56 0.23 1.11 -3.12
CA ASP A 56 -1.22 0.96 -3.18
C ASP A 56 -1.60 -0.29 -3.98
N THR A 57 -1.93 -1.36 -3.27
CA THR A 57 -2.26 -2.65 -3.89
C THR A 57 -3.56 -2.65 -4.68
N LEU A 58 -4.44 -1.66 -4.49
CA LEU A 58 -5.65 -1.52 -5.31
C LEU A 58 -5.30 -1.23 -6.78
N HIS A 59 -4.23 -0.46 -7.01
CA HIS A 59 -3.75 -0.17 -8.36
C HIS A 59 -3.11 -1.40 -9.00
N LEU A 60 -2.29 -2.15 -8.25
CA LEU A 60 -1.71 -3.42 -8.70
C LEU A 60 -2.79 -4.44 -9.05
N ALA A 61 -3.81 -4.57 -8.20
CA ALA A 61 -4.95 -5.46 -8.45
C ALA A 61 -5.69 -5.12 -9.74
N ARG A 62 -5.92 -3.83 -10.00
CA ARG A 62 -6.54 -3.39 -11.27
C ARG A 62 -5.69 -3.73 -12.48
N GLU A 63 -4.36 -3.67 -12.35
CA GLU A 63 -3.43 -4.01 -13.44
C GLU A 63 -3.46 -5.50 -13.76
N VAL A 64 -3.35 -6.36 -12.74
CA VAL A 64 -3.48 -7.82 -12.89
C VAL A 64 -4.82 -8.18 -13.54
N MET A 65 -5.91 -7.58 -13.07
CA MET A 65 -7.21 -7.95 -13.60
C MET A 65 -7.43 -7.45 -15.03
N LYS A 66 -6.80 -6.34 -15.43
CA LYS A 66 -6.80 -5.90 -16.84
C LYS A 66 -6.00 -6.86 -17.73
N SER A 67 -4.87 -7.38 -17.25
CA SER A 67 -4.05 -8.31 -18.04
C SER A 67 -4.75 -9.66 -18.27
N THR A 68 -5.66 -10.07 -17.40
CA THR A 68 -6.48 -11.29 -17.57
C THR A 68 -7.61 -11.19 -18.61
N GLY A 69 -7.83 -10.03 -19.24
CA GLY A 69 -8.76 -9.88 -20.38
C GLY A 69 -10.25 -9.98 -20.04
N SER A 70 -10.63 -9.89 -18.77
CA SER A 70 -12.04 -9.98 -18.34
C SER A 70 -12.86 -8.74 -18.76
N LYS A 71 -14.02 -8.97 -19.39
CA LYS A 71 -14.96 -7.90 -19.82
C LYS A 71 -15.78 -7.31 -18.67
N VAL A 72 -15.80 -7.97 -17.50
CA VAL A 72 -16.53 -7.52 -16.32
C VAL A 72 -15.57 -6.73 -15.43
N SER A 73 -16.02 -5.58 -14.92
CA SER A 73 -15.25 -4.80 -13.93
C SER A 73 -14.84 -5.71 -12.77
N PRO A 74 -13.55 -6.02 -12.63
CA PRO A 74 -13.09 -6.99 -11.67
C PRO A 74 -13.33 -6.48 -10.25
N LYS A 75 -13.84 -7.34 -9.37
CA LYS A 75 -13.96 -7.02 -7.94
C LYS A 75 -12.56 -7.00 -7.35
N VAL A 76 -12.03 -5.80 -7.15
CA VAL A 76 -10.66 -5.56 -6.65
C VAL A 76 -10.61 -5.23 -5.17
N SER A 77 -11.67 -5.50 -4.40
CA SER A 77 -11.62 -5.37 -2.94
C SER A 77 -10.68 -6.42 -2.35
N LEU A 78 -10.07 -6.12 -1.21
CA LEU A 78 -9.15 -7.04 -0.55
C LEU A 78 -9.77 -8.43 -0.31
N GLN A 79 -11.02 -8.49 0.15
CA GLN A 79 -11.75 -9.74 0.34
C GLN A 79 -11.97 -10.51 -0.97
N ALA A 80 -12.35 -9.83 -2.05
CA ALA A 80 -12.57 -10.47 -3.34
C ALA A 80 -11.26 -11.01 -3.93
N LEU A 81 -10.15 -10.30 -3.74
CA LEU A 81 -8.81 -10.76 -4.12
C LEU A 81 -8.39 -11.98 -3.28
N GLY A 82 -8.66 -11.97 -1.97
CA GLY A 82 -8.44 -13.13 -1.10
C GLY A 82 -9.18 -14.36 -1.61
N GLN A 83 -10.47 -14.21 -1.95
CA GLN A 83 -11.27 -15.29 -2.55
C GLN A 83 -10.72 -15.75 -3.90
N HIS A 84 -10.35 -14.81 -4.78
CA HIS A 84 -9.80 -15.11 -6.10
C HIS A 84 -8.52 -15.96 -6.02
N TYR A 85 -7.63 -15.64 -5.09
CA TYR A 85 -6.38 -16.37 -4.88
C TYR A 85 -6.51 -17.59 -3.96
N GLY A 86 -7.71 -17.92 -3.48
CA GLY A 86 -7.93 -19.02 -2.54
C GLY A 86 -7.21 -18.84 -1.20
N ILE A 87 -7.03 -17.59 -0.75
CA ILE A 87 -6.36 -17.28 0.53
C ILE A 87 -7.38 -17.49 1.67
N PRO A 88 -7.08 -18.36 2.65
CA PRO A 88 -7.98 -18.59 3.77
C PRO A 88 -8.09 -17.36 4.67
N LEU A 89 -9.30 -17.06 5.13
CA LEU A 89 -9.52 -16.04 6.15
C LEU A 89 -9.09 -16.61 7.51
N VAL A 90 -8.12 -15.97 8.15
CA VAL A 90 -7.68 -16.31 9.51
C VAL A 90 -8.29 -15.30 10.49
N GLY A 91 -9.30 -15.71 11.25
CA GLY A 91 -9.99 -14.86 12.24
C GLY A 91 -11.26 -14.18 11.72
N THR A 92 -11.81 -13.22 12.48
CA THR A 92 -12.98 -12.43 12.10
C THR A 92 -12.60 -11.27 11.19
N ALA A 93 -13.27 -11.16 10.04
CA ALA A 93 -13.09 -10.06 9.09
C ALA A 93 -13.32 -8.68 9.75
N HIS A 94 -12.67 -7.63 9.22
CA HIS A 94 -12.74 -6.23 9.71
C HIS A 94 -11.96 -5.92 10.99
N ARG A 95 -11.10 -6.84 11.44
CA ARG A 95 -10.04 -6.52 12.41
C ARG A 95 -8.80 -6.10 11.63
N ALA A 96 -8.16 -4.99 12.01
CA ALA A 96 -6.98 -4.47 11.33
C ALA A 96 -5.89 -5.55 11.08
N MET A 97 -5.65 -6.42 12.05
CA MET A 97 -4.68 -7.52 11.88
C MET A 97 -5.12 -8.57 10.86
N VAL A 98 -6.41 -8.87 10.73
CA VAL A 98 -6.90 -9.85 9.75
C VAL A 98 -6.72 -9.29 8.33
N ASP A 99 -7.01 -8.00 8.14
CA ASP A 99 -6.78 -7.31 6.88
C ASP A 99 -5.28 -7.26 6.54
N VAL A 100 -4.39 -7.07 7.53
CA VAL A 100 -2.92 -7.14 7.32
C VAL A 100 -2.47 -8.52 6.84
N HIS A 101 -2.97 -9.62 7.43
CA HIS A 101 -2.61 -10.97 6.98
C HIS A 101 -3.10 -11.23 5.55
N MET A 102 -4.34 -10.85 5.25
CA MET A 102 -4.91 -10.98 3.91
C MET A 102 -4.14 -10.13 2.89
N LEU A 103 -3.83 -8.88 3.23
CA LEU A 103 -3.06 -7.96 2.40
C LEU A 103 -1.66 -8.50 2.11
N SER A 104 -0.98 -9.06 3.11
CA SER A 104 0.36 -9.63 2.92
C SER A 104 0.35 -10.77 1.89
N ALA A 105 -0.60 -11.70 2.00
CA ALA A 105 -0.75 -12.80 1.05
C ALA A 105 -1.19 -12.34 -0.34
N VAL A 106 -2.16 -11.41 -0.42
CA VAL A 106 -2.62 -10.83 -1.69
C VAL A 106 -1.49 -10.07 -2.39
N PHE A 107 -0.73 -9.26 -1.65
CA PHE A 107 0.38 -8.50 -2.20
C PHE A 107 1.43 -9.43 -2.82
N GLN A 108 1.78 -10.53 -2.15
CA GLN A 108 2.69 -11.53 -2.70
C GLN A 108 2.18 -12.07 -4.05
N ARG A 109 0.89 -12.42 -4.15
CA ARG A 109 0.29 -12.91 -5.41
C ARG A 109 0.32 -11.85 -6.51
N LEU A 110 -0.07 -10.62 -6.20
CA LEU A 110 -0.05 -9.50 -7.15
C LEU A 110 1.36 -9.24 -7.70
N THR A 111 2.37 -9.19 -6.83
CA THR A 111 3.76 -8.99 -7.26
C THR A 111 4.28 -10.14 -8.13
N PHE A 112 3.85 -11.38 -7.85
CA PHE A 112 4.21 -12.54 -8.64
C PHE A 112 3.56 -12.50 -10.04
N ASP A 113 2.25 -12.24 -10.10
CA ASP A 113 1.50 -12.20 -11.37
C ASP A 113 2.00 -11.08 -12.30
N LEU A 114 2.36 -9.93 -11.73
CA LEU A 114 2.96 -8.79 -12.44
C LEU A 114 4.46 -8.96 -12.69
N LYS A 115 5.09 -10.02 -12.18
CA LYS A 115 6.54 -10.27 -12.27
C LYS A 115 7.37 -9.07 -11.76
N LEU A 116 6.92 -8.43 -10.69
CA LEU A 116 7.60 -7.26 -10.13
C LEU A 116 8.89 -7.67 -9.43
N THR A 117 9.98 -7.04 -9.84
CA THR A 117 11.26 -7.00 -9.11
C THR A 117 11.23 -5.89 -8.06
N ILE A 118 12.21 -5.89 -7.14
CA ILE A 118 12.35 -4.81 -6.15
C ILE A 118 12.50 -3.44 -6.84
N PRO A 119 13.40 -3.23 -7.81
CA PRO A 119 13.49 -1.94 -8.51
C PRO A 119 12.17 -1.50 -9.14
N THR A 120 11.50 -2.40 -9.87
CA THR A 120 10.22 -2.05 -10.51
C THR A 120 9.12 -1.73 -9.50
N LEU A 121 9.11 -2.39 -8.33
CA LEU A 121 8.17 -2.07 -7.26
C LEU A 121 8.44 -0.67 -6.68
N ILE A 122 9.69 -0.35 -6.39
CA ILE A 122 10.10 0.93 -5.81
C ILE A 122 9.88 2.07 -6.82
N GLU A 123 10.41 1.95 -8.03
CA GLU A 123 10.40 3.04 -9.01
C GLU A 123 9.06 3.16 -9.76
N GLY A 124 8.36 2.04 -9.96
CA GLY A 124 7.16 1.99 -10.81
C GLY A 124 5.83 2.01 -10.03
N HIS A 125 5.79 1.45 -8.82
CA HIS A 125 4.53 1.19 -8.11
C HIS A 125 4.46 1.76 -6.69
N SER A 126 5.54 2.35 -6.19
CA SER A 126 5.54 3.07 -4.93
C SER A 126 5.32 4.57 -5.12
N PHE A 127 5.03 5.29 -4.05
CA PHE A 127 4.86 6.74 -4.05
C PHE A 127 5.27 7.36 -2.72
N TRP A 128 5.68 8.62 -2.78
CA TRP A 128 5.96 9.46 -1.63
C TRP A 128 4.65 9.99 -1.03
N PRO A 129 4.59 10.18 0.30
CA PRO A 129 3.39 10.75 0.92
C PRO A 129 3.04 12.15 0.40
N SER A 130 4.03 12.92 -0.07
CA SER A 130 3.82 14.24 -0.69
C SER A 130 3.06 14.19 -2.03
N GLU A 131 3.00 13.03 -2.69
CA GLU A 131 2.26 12.86 -3.94
C GLU A 131 0.76 12.60 -3.73
N VAL A 132 0.33 12.42 -2.47
CA VAL A 132 -1.08 12.21 -2.13
C VAL A 132 -1.85 13.54 -2.22
N GLY A 133 -2.95 13.54 -2.96
CA GLY A 133 -3.76 14.75 -3.19
C GLY A 133 -3.21 15.68 -4.27
N SER A 134 -1.98 15.44 -4.76
CA SER A 134 -1.48 16.09 -5.98
C SER A 134 -2.14 15.41 -7.18
N SER A 135 -3.24 15.96 -7.67
CA SER A 135 -3.72 15.62 -9.02
C SER A 135 -2.55 15.81 -9.98
N LYS A 136 -2.00 14.74 -10.56
CA LYS A 136 -1.09 14.85 -11.70
C LYS A 136 -1.86 15.62 -12.77
N LYS A 137 -1.65 16.94 -12.87
CA LYS A 137 -2.03 17.71 -14.05
C LYS A 137 -1.31 17.03 -15.21
N LYS A 138 -2.04 16.25 -16.00
CA LYS A 138 -1.57 15.85 -17.33
C LYS A 138 -1.17 17.15 -18.03
N LYS A 139 0.13 17.37 -18.20
CA LYS A 139 0.60 18.36 -19.19
C LYS A 139 0.16 17.80 -20.53
N ASN A 140 -0.84 18.42 -21.15
CA ASN A 140 -1.09 18.21 -22.57
C ASN A 140 0.17 18.69 -23.31
N PRO A 141 0.77 17.89 -24.19
CA PRO A 141 1.69 18.43 -25.17
C PRO A 141 0.87 19.33 -26.09
N GLY A 142 1.24 20.60 -26.16
CA GLY A 142 0.79 21.51 -27.21
C GLY A 142 1.53 21.24 -28.51
#